data_AF-A0A357FZN3-F1
#
_entry.id   AF-A0A357FZN3-F1
#
_cell.length_a   1.000
_cell.length_b   1.000
_cell.length_c   1.000
_cell.angle_alpha   90.00
_cell.angle_beta   90.00
_cell.angle_gamma   90.00
#
_symmetry.space_group_name_H-M   'P 1'
#
loop_
_entity.id
_entity.type
_entity.pdbx_description
1 polymer ?
#
loop_
_entity_poly.entity_id
_entity_poly.type
_entity_poly.pdbx_seq_one_letter_code
_entity_poly.pdbx_strand_id
1 'polypeptide(L)'
;GDLPHGLSKRCGDLPPGLQKHLEKNGTLPPGLAKRELPDDLYRRLGPPPKGTGRYIVDNDVVLIEEATGVILDIIENAFGN
;
A
#
# COMPACT_ATOMS: atom_id res chain seq x y z
N GLY A 1 23.69 10.46 1.04
CA GLY A 1 23.47 9.53 -0.08
C GLY A 1 22.00 9.49 -0.33
N ASP A 2 21.58 10.18 -1.38
CA ASP A 2 20.20 10.43 -1.79
C ASP A 2 19.57 9.12 -2.25
N LEU A 3 18.55 8.65 -1.53
CA LEU A 3 17.66 7.57 -1.99
C LEU A 3 16.57 8.23 -2.85
N PRO A 4 16.22 7.66 -4.02
CA PRO A 4 15.25 8.28 -4.91
C PRO A 4 13.89 8.44 -4.22
N HIS A 5 13.28 9.60 -4.46
CA HIS A 5 12.15 10.24 -3.79
C HIS A 5 10.78 9.53 -3.88
N GLY A 6 10.74 8.20 -3.99
CA GLY A 6 9.50 7.39 -3.95
C GLY A 6 9.25 6.67 -2.61
N LEU A 7 10.20 6.74 -1.67
CA LEU A 7 10.18 5.98 -0.40
C LEU A 7 10.27 6.86 0.85
N SER A 8 10.14 8.19 0.71
CA SER A 8 10.25 9.15 1.81
C SER A 8 8.92 9.39 2.52
N LYS A 9 8.38 8.34 3.14
CA LYS A 9 7.66 8.50 4.41
C LYS A 9 8.14 7.40 5.35
N ARG A 10 9.30 7.65 5.96
CA ARG A 10 9.66 6.99 7.22
C ARG A 10 8.97 7.78 8.33
N CYS A 11 8.04 7.16 9.05
CA CYS A 11 7.92 7.12 10.52
C CYS A 11 6.44 7.03 10.95
N GLY A 12 5.99 5.82 11.30
CA GLY A 12 4.76 5.58 12.08
C GLY A 12 3.79 4.57 11.45
N ASP A 13 3.88 3.32 11.89
CA ASP A 13 2.79 2.31 11.88
C ASP A 13 2.49 1.47 10.63
N LEU A 14 3.43 1.32 9.68
CA LEU A 14 3.38 0.11 8.84
C LEU A 14 3.56 -1.13 9.75
N PRO A 15 2.66 -2.13 9.69
CA PRO A 15 2.82 -3.34 10.49
C PRO A 15 4.19 -3.97 10.18
N PRO A 16 4.95 -4.42 11.19
CA PRO A 16 6.35 -4.82 11.03
C PRO A 16 6.53 -5.96 10.00
N GLY A 17 5.49 -6.75 9.78
CA GLY A 17 5.45 -7.78 8.74
C GLY A 17 5.40 -7.21 7.31
N LEU A 18 4.64 -6.15 7.06
CA LEU A 18 4.54 -5.52 5.74
C LEU A 18 5.79 -4.69 5.44
N GLN A 19 6.26 -3.90 6.41
CA GLN A 19 7.45 -3.07 6.23
C GLN A 19 8.67 -3.93 5.84
N LYS A 20 8.90 -5.02 6.57
CA LYS A 20 10.03 -5.92 6.31
C LYS A 20 9.95 -6.64 4.97
N HIS A 21 8.73 -6.95 4.51
CA HIS A 21 8.53 -7.58 3.21
C HIS A 21 8.66 -6.57 2.07
N LEU A 22 8.19 -5.33 2.24
CA LEU A 22 8.40 -4.24 1.28
C LEU A 22 9.89 -3.92 1.13
N GLU A 23 10.63 -3.79 2.23
CA GLU A 23 12.08 -3.56 2.22
C GLU A 23 12.85 -4.70 1.54
N LYS A 24 12.38 -5.94 1.69
CA LYS A 24 13.07 -7.12 1.16
C LYS A 24 12.69 -7.46 -0.27
N ASN A 25 11.43 -7.32 -0.63
CA ASN A 25 10.84 -7.87 -1.87
C ASN A 25 10.09 -6.82 -2.72
N GLY A 26 9.77 -5.62 -2.20
CA GLY A 26 9.06 -4.58 -2.94
C GLY A 26 7.65 -4.94 -3.44
N THR A 27 7.10 -6.06 -2.98
CA THR A 27 5.85 -6.68 -3.46
C THR A 27 4.92 -6.92 -2.29
N LEU A 28 3.65 -7.19 -2.54
CA LEU A 28 2.73 -7.54 -1.46
C LEU A 28 3.04 -8.95 -0.92
N PRO A 29 3.12 -9.18 0.41
CA PRO A 29 3.35 -10.52 0.93
C PRO A 29 2.25 -11.51 0.52
N PRO A 30 2.62 -12.72 0.04
CA PRO A 30 1.65 -13.77 -0.24
C PRO A 30 1.01 -14.23 1.08
N GLY A 31 -0.31 -14.12 1.19
CA GLY A 31 -1.06 -14.49 2.40
C GLY A 31 -1.46 -13.31 3.29
N LEU A 32 -1.09 -12.08 2.94
CA LEU A 32 -1.64 -10.90 3.59
C LEU A 32 -3.10 -10.71 3.17
N ALA A 33 -4.00 -10.57 4.15
CA ALA A 33 -5.42 -10.38 3.89
C ALA A 33 -5.65 -9.00 3.23
N LYS A 34 -5.74 -9.00 1.91
CA LYS A 34 -6.12 -7.83 1.12
C LYS A 34 -7.64 -7.69 1.20
N ARG A 35 -8.11 -6.56 1.71
CA ARG A 35 -9.52 -6.19 1.62
C ARG A 35 -9.71 -5.19 0.50
N GLU A 36 -10.86 -5.24 -0.14
CA GLU A 36 -11.23 -4.28 -1.18
C GLU A 36 -11.35 -2.88 -0.56
N LEU A 37 -10.96 -1.85 -1.29
CA LEU A 37 -11.14 -0.48 -0.83
C LEU A 37 -12.64 -0.16 -0.78
N PRO A 38 -13.22 0.25 0.37
CA PRO A 38 -14.62 0.58 0.48
C PRO A 38 -14.94 1.80 -0.40
N ASP A 39 -16.17 1.85 -0.91
CA ASP A 39 -16.65 2.90 -1.81
C ASP A 39 -16.38 4.32 -1.31
N ASP A 40 -16.46 4.56 0.00
CA ASP A 40 -16.18 5.89 0.58
C ASP A 40 -14.75 6.34 0.31
N LEU A 41 -13.77 5.48 0.61
CA LEU A 41 -12.36 5.76 0.34
C LEU A 41 -12.06 5.75 -1.15
N TYR A 42 -12.69 4.86 -1.92
CA TYR A 42 -12.54 4.84 -3.36
C TYR A 42 -13.00 6.17 -3.98
N ARG A 43 -14.11 6.74 -3.50
CA ARG A 43 -14.60 8.05 -3.94
C ARG A 43 -13.70 9.19 -3.50
N ARG A 44 -13.16 9.14 -2.27
CA ARG A 44 -12.25 10.17 -1.76
C ARG A 44 -10.89 10.18 -2.45
N LEU A 45 -10.33 8.99 -2.73
CA LEU A 45 -9.03 8.81 -3.36
C LEU A 45 -9.10 8.75 -4.89
N GLY A 46 -10.30 8.60 -5.44
CA GLY A 46 -10.55 8.41 -6.86
C GLY A 46 -10.17 7.02 -7.38
N PRO A 47 -10.46 6.74 -8.66
CA PRO A 47 -10.09 5.49 -9.30
C PRO A 47 -8.56 5.32 -9.33
N PRO A 48 -8.04 4.11 -9.05
CA PRO A 48 -6.62 3.83 -9.20
C PRO A 48 -6.20 3.91 -10.67
N PRO A 49 -4.90 4.16 -10.96
CA PRO A 49 -4.34 4.08 -12.30
C PRO A 49 -4.67 2.76 -13.00
N LYS A 50 -4.78 2.78 -14.34
CA LYS A 50 -5.00 1.54 -15.11
C LYS A 50 -3.89 0.52 -14.85
N GLY A 51 -4.29 -0.73 -14.62
CA GLY A 51 -3.36 -1.83 -14.31
C GLY A 51 -2.94 -1.90 -12.85
N THR A 52 -3.53 -1.07 -11.99
CA THR A 52 -3.25 -1.03 -10.55
C THR A 52 -4.51 -1.21 -9.73
N GLY A 53 -4.37 -1.87 -8.58
CA GLY A 53 -5.44 -2.10 -7.62
C GLY A 53 -5.09 -1.46 -6.27
N ARG A 54 -6.09 -0.88 -5.61
CA ARG A 54 -5.96 -0.39 -4.23
C ARG A 54 -6.61 -1.38 -3.28
N TYR A 55 -5.86 -1.78 -2.26
CA TYR A 55 -6.33 -2.71 -1.25
C TYR A 55 -6.07 -2.17 0.13
N ILE A 56 -6.93 -2.54 1.06
CA ILE A 56 -6.69 -2.35 2.48
C ILE A 56 -5.85 -3.50 2.98
N VAL A 57 -4.79 -3.15 3.69
CA VAL A 57 -3.99 -4.06 4.49
C VAL A 57 -4.04 -3.56 5.91
N ASP A 58 -4.71 -4.32 6.78
CA ASP A 58 -4.87 -3.95 8.19
C ASP A 58 -5.57 -2.58 8.36
N ASN A 59 -4.80 -1.50 8.55
CA ASN A 59 -5.25 -0.11 8.67
C ASN A 59 -4.68 0.82 7.58
N ASP A 60 -3.92 0.26 6.63
CA ASP A 60 -3.25 0.99 5.56
C ASP A 60 -3.90 0.68 4.21
N VAL A 61 -3.81 1.62 3.26
CA VAL A 61 -4.23 1.41 1.87
C VAL A 61 -3.00 1.30 1.00
N VAL A 62 -2.81 0.15 0.38
CA VAL A 62 -1.69 -0.11 -0.53
C VAL A 62 -2.17 -0.04 -1.97
N LEU A 63 -1.41 0.64 -2.82
CA LEU A 63 -1.53 0.61 -4.27
C LEU A 63 -0.57 -0.45 -4.80
N ILE A 64 -1.10 -1.43 -5.52
CA ILE A 64 -0.29 -2.46 -6.18
C ILE A 64 -0.53 -2.48 -7.68
N GLU A 65 0.47 -2.90 -8.43
CA GLU A 65 0.30 -3.27 -9.83
C GLU A 65 -0.35 -4.66 -9.89
N GLU A 66 -1.51 -4.80 -10.52
CA GLU A 66 -2.23 -6.08 -10.54
C GLU A 66 -1.52 -7.14 -11.39
N ALA A 67 -0.73 -6.72 -12.38
CA ALA A 67 0.00 -7.62 -13.25
C ALA A 67 1.14 -8.35 -12.53
N THR A 68 1.81 -7.67 -11.59
CA THR A 68 3.05 -8.16 -10.94
C THR A 68 2.93 -8.31 -9.43
N GLY A 69 1.92 -7.69 -8.80
CA GLY A 69 1.79 -7.62 -7.34
C GLY A 69 2.81 -6.69 -6.67
N VAL A 70 3.50 -5.85 -7.45
CA VAL A 70 4.46 -4.85 -6.96
C VAL A 70 3.71 -3.75 -6.24
N ILE A 71 4.24 -3.32 -5.09
CA ILE A 71 3.68 -2.19 -4.36
C ILE A 71 4.19 -0.91 -5.01
N LEU A 72 3.27 -0.08 -5.47
CA LEU A 72 3.55 1.20 -6.11
C LEU A 72 3.50 2.35 -5.11
N ASP A 73 2.55 2.30 -4.16
CA ASP A 73 2.33 3.37 -3.19
C ASP A 73 1.64 2.82 -1.92
N ILE A 74 1.79 3.51 -0.79
CA ILE A 74 1.11 3.16 0.46
C ILE A 74 0.61 4.43 1.16
N ILE A 75 -0.67 4.41 1.53
CA ILE A 75 -1.34 5.41 2.33
C ILE A 75 -1.50 4.84 3.74
N GLU A 76 -0.67 5.32 4.64
CA GLU A 76 -0.67 4.92 6.05
C GLU A 76 -1.89 5.51 6.79
N ASN A 77 -2.44 4.77 7.74
CA ASN A 77 -3.53 5.22 8.63
C ASN A 77 -4.76 5.76 7.87
N ALA A 78 -5.12 5.14 6.75
CA ALA A 78 -6.27 5.55 5.94
C ALA A 78 -7.62 5.45 6.67
N PHE A 79 -7.65 4.66 7.75
CA PHE A 79 -8.82 4.43 8.61
C PHE A 79 -8.72 5.09 9.98
N GLY A 80 -7.79 6.03 10.17
CA GLY A 80 -7.52 6.66 11.46
C GLY A 80 -8.79 7.02 12.26
N ASN A 81 -8.83 6.52 13.50
CA ASN A 81 -9.84 6.87 14.49
C ASN A 81 -9.63 8.28 15.05
#